data_AF-A0A6J4QFC1-F1
#
_entry.id   AF-A0A6J4QFC1-F1
#
_cell.length_a   1.000
_cell.length_b   1.000
_cell.length_c   1.000
_cell.angle_alpha   90.00
_cell.angle_beta   90.00
_cell.angle_gamma   90.00
#
_symmetry.space_group_name_H-M   'P 1'
#
loop_
_entity.id
_entity.type
_entity.pdbx_description
1 polymer ?
#
loop_
_entity_poly.entity_id
_entity_poly.type
_entity_poly.pdbx_seq_one_letter_code
_entity_poly.pdbx_strand_id
1 'polypeptide(L)'
;MQITLNKIPFDVKPVEGNLRAVLLSDPTIMRGAVRPVWAWDMAERKGRYLVPVTQDKALLLPSGVTVFVPKAATNGAGPQKAEGPTSKMAERFLAAVGAKNFGQVSGAFARVLGVPQKKLPFETFQPLNDKGSYTVLMQTEFSVLELENAGRNLSAFIFVPGLVSFLHTTQAPLEGAPLPGSIRPGFVLPPPTQAALSMRRLAVARRLTEMQAELGETKPNELPPEDPRRNVIAKLGAEWRVLQPKKDAPKAA
;
A
#
# COMPACT_ATOMS: atom_id res chain seq x y z
N MET A 1 -20.01 0.94 -2.12
CA MET A 1 -19.76 2.04 -3.07
C MET A 1 -19.49 1.44 -4.44
N GLN A 2 -19.64 2.21 -5.51
CA GLN A 2 -19.41 1.72 -6.88
C GLN A 2 -18.44 2.63 -7.61
N ILE A 3 -17.62 2.05 -8.49
CA ILE A 3 -16.83 2.78 -9.48
C ILE A 3 -17.17 2.31 -10.88
N THR A 4 -16.89 3.14 -11.88
CA THR A 4 -17.10 2.78 -13.28
C THR A 4 -15.77 2.70 -14.01
N LEU A 5 -15.51 1.56 -14.66
CA LEU A 5 -14.39 1.38 -15.57
C LEU A 5 -14.95 1.06 -16.96
N ASN A 6 -14.64 1.91 -17.95
CA ASN A 6 -15.16 1.77 -19.31
C ASN A 6 -16.68 1.49 -19.38
N LYS A 7 -17.48 2.32 -18.67
CA LYS A 7 -18.94 2.19 -18.55
C LYS A 7 -19.44 0.92 -17.83
N ILE A 8 -18.54 0.08 -17.32
CA ILE A 8 -18.90 -1.09 -16.52
C ILE A 8 -18.86 -0.69 -15.03
N PRO A 9 -19.98 -0.83 -14.29
CA PRO A 9 -19.99 -0.60 -12.86
C PRO A 9 -19.30 -1.75 -12.12
N PHE A 10 -18.47 -1.43 -11.14
CA PHE A 10 -17.86 -2.39 -10.22
C PHE A 10 -18.16 -1.99 -8.79
N ASP A 11 -18.73 -2.94 -8.04
CA ASP A 11 -18.90 -2.78 -6.61
C ASP A 11 -17.54 -2.93 -5.94
N VAL A 12 -17.24 -1.99 -5.05
CA VAL A 12 -15.99 -2.00 -4.29
C VAL A 12 -16.25 -2.63 -2.93
N LYS A 13 -15.53 -3.70 -2.62
CA LYS A 13 -15.65 -4.45 -1.37
C LYS A 13 -14.30 -4.51 -0.65
N PRO A 14 -14.27 -4.49 0.70
CA PRO A 14 -13.03 -4.75 1.42
C PRO A 14 -12.63 -6.22 1.31
N VAL A 15 -11.33 -6.51 1.37
CA VAL A 15 -10.82 -7.89 1.31
C VAL A 15 -10.49 -8.43 2.70
N GLU A 16 -10.96 -9.64 2.96
CA GLU A 16 -10.74 -10.41 4.19
C GLU A 16 -9.26 -10.69 4.48
N GLY A 17 -8.92 -10.80 5.77
CA GLY A 17 -7.54 -11.00 6.27
C GLY A 17 -6.72 -12.06 5.54
N ASN A 18 -7.22 -13.29 5.43
CA ASN A 18 -6.47 -14.40 4.82
C ASN A 18 -6.20 -14.17 3.33
N LEU A 19 -7.22 -13.72 2.57
CA LEU A 19 -7.05 -13.43 1.15
C LEU A 19 -6.14 -12.21 0.94
N ARG A 20 -6.28 -11.18 1.77
CA ARG A 20 -5.45 -9.98 1.75
C ARG A 20 -3.96 -10.30 1.99
N ALA A 21 -3.66 -11.18 2.94
CA ALA A 21 -2.29 -11.61 3.21
C ALA A 21 -1.66 -12.30 1.99
N VAL A 22 -2.41 -13.19 1.34
CA VAL A 22 -1.97 -13.88 0.12
C VAL A 22 -1.74 -12.89 -1.02
N LEU A 23 -2.67 -11.96 -1.26
CA LEU A 23 -2.53 -10.92 -2.28
C LEU A 23 -1.31 -10.02 -2.07
N LEU A 24 -1.01 -9.65 -0.82
CA LEU A 24 0.16 -8.82 -0.48
C LEU A 24 1.49 -9.60 -0.57
N SER A 25 1.45 -10.93 -0.50
CA SER A 25 2.60 -11.80 -0.69
C SER A 25 2.92 -12.09 -2.16
N ASP A 26 2.08 -11.66 -3.10
CA ASP A 26 2.36 -11.82 -4.54
C ASP A 26 3.67 -11.09 -4.90
N PRO A 27 4.63 -11.76 -5.56
CA PRO A 27 5.94 -11.16 -5.88
C PRO A 27 5.86 -9.85 -6.66
N THR A 28 4.84 -9.70 -7.52
CA THR A 28 4.62 -8.48 -8.30
C THR A 28 4.23 -7.31 -7.39
N ILE A 29 3.35 -7.59 -6.43
CA ILE A 29 2.90 -6.60 -5.44
C ILE A 29 4.01 -6.27 -4.46
N MET A 30 4.77 -7.27 -3.99
CA MET A 30 5.90 -7.07 -3.09
C MET A 30 6.97 -6.14 -3.67
N ARG A 31 7.30 -6.28 -4.96
CA ARG A 31 8.25 -5.38 -5.64
C ARG A 31 7.75 -3.92 -5.71
N GLY A 32 6.43 -3.73 -5.78
CA GLY A 32 5.82 -2.41 -5.68
C GLY A 32 5.79 -1.87 -4.24
N ALA A 33 5.57 -2.76 -3.27
CA ALA A 33 5.49 -2.44 -1.86
C ALA A 33 6.84 -2.01 -1.29
N VAL A 34 7.93 -2.72 -1.59
CA VAL A 34 9.27 -2.40 -1.10
C VAL A 34 10.20 -2.21 -2.29
N ARG A 35 10.78 -1.02 -2.44
CA ARG A 35 11.73 -0.74 -3.51
C ARG A 35 12.82 0.25 -3.09
N PRO A 36 14.04 0.13 -3.64
CA PRO A 36 15.08 1.13 -3.45
C PRO A 36 14.69 2.42 -4.19
N VAL A 37 14.86 3.57 -3.54
CA VAL A 37 14.47 4.88 -4.11
C VAL A 37 15.61 5.87 -4.17
N TRP A 38 16.63 5.70 -3.36
CA TRP A 38 17.78 6.60 -3.29
C TRP A 38 19.01 5.88 -2.75
N ALA A 39 20.19 6.30 -3.19
CA ALA A 39 21.47 5.83 -2.68
C ALA A 39 22.39 7.00 -2.33
N TRP A 40 23.13 6.87 -1.24
CA TRP A 40 24.28 7.69 -0.87
C TRP A 40 25.56 6.94 -1.23
N ASP A 41 26.46 7.63 -1.91
CA ASP A 41 27.85 7.22 -2.04
C ASP A 41 28.72 8.11 -1.16
N MET A 42 29.37 7.51 -0.14
CA MET A 42 30.26 8.25 0.76
C MET A 42 31.57 8.65 0.08
N ALA A 43 32.13 7.82 -0.80
CA ALA A 43 33.40 8.09 -1.47
C ALA A 43 33.26 9.30 -2.42
N GLU A 44 32.15 9.37 -3.15
CA GLU A 44 31.85 10.50 -4.03
C GLU A 44 31.16 11.67 -3.32
N ARG A 45 30.70 11.47 -2.08
CA ARG A 45 29.84 12.40 -1.31
C ARG A 45 28.62 12.84 -2.12
N LYS A 46 27.97 11.91 -2.81
CA LYS A 46 26.86 12.19 -3.71
C LYS A 46 25.69 11.25 -3.47
N GLY A 47 24.50 11.85 -3.45
CA GLY A 47 23.24 11.12 -3.43
C GLY A 47 22.59 11.08 -4.81
N ARG A 48 21.95 9.97 -5.16
CA ARG A 48 21.16 9.86 -6.40
C ARG A 48 19.85 9.10 -6.19
N TYR A 49 18.83 9.52 -6.92
CA TYR A 49 17.58 8.76 -7.00
C TYR A 49 17.79 7.49 -7.83
N LEU A 50 17.15 6.42 -7.39
CA LEU A 50 17.15 5.11 -8.07
C LEU A 50 15.85 4.87 -8.85
N VAL A 51 14.90 5.81 -8.75
CA VAL A 51 13.60 5.76 -9.42
C VAL A 51 13.27 7.14 -10.00
N PRO A 52 12.37 7.23 -11.00
CA PRO A 52 11.86 8.50 -11.46
C PRO A 52 11.20 9.30 -10.32
N VAL A 53 11.44 10.61 -10.32
CA VAL A 53 10.82 11.57 -9.39
C VAL A 53 10.09 12.65 -10.17
N THR A 54 9.14 13.30 -9.50
CA THR A 54 8.49 14.50 -10.05
C THR A 54 9.46 15.68 -10.11
N GLN A 55 9.05 16.78 -10.77
CA GLN A 55 9.83 18.03 -10.81
C GLN A 55 10.16 18.54 -9.39
N ASP A 56 9.24 18.35 -8.44
CA ASP A 56 9.43 18.71 -7.03
C ASP A 56 10.26 17.68 -6.23
N LYS A 57 10.92 16.74 -6.91
CA LYS A 57 11.70 15.64 -6.32
C LYS A 57 10.89 14.73 -5.41
N ALA A 58 9.59 14.58 -5.69
CA ALA A 58 8.73 13.67 -4.94
C ALA A 58 8.69 12.27 -5.58
N LEU A 59 8.59 11.25 -4.74
CA LEU A 59 8.43 9.86 -5.15
C LEU A 59 6.95 9.58 -5.39
N LEU A 60 6.63 9.00 -6.54
CA LEU A 60 5.28 8.57 -6.89
C LEU A 60 4.95 7.25 -6.18
N LEU A 61 3.76 7.13 -5.62
CA LEU A 61 3.25 5.90 -5.02
C LEU A 61 2.03 5.42 -5.83
N PRO A 62 2.25 4.65 -6.91
CA PRO A 62 1.15 4.20 -7.75
C PRO A 62 0.31 3.14 -7.03
N SER A 63 -0.99 3.14 -7.35
CA SER A 63 -1.88 2.02 -7.01
C SER A 63 -1.58 0.80 -7.88
N GLY A 64 -1.83 -0.39 -7.34
CA GLY A 64 -1.74 -1.65 -8.07
C GLY A 64 -3.11 -2.19 -8.45
N VAL A 65 -3.14 -3.04 -9.48
CA VAL A 65 -4.30 -3.87 -9.81
C VAL A 65 -3.80 -5.27 -10.18
N THR A 66 -4.51 -6.30 -9.72
CA THR A 66 -4.26 -7.69 -10.11
C THR A 66 -5.57 -8.44 -10.22
N VAL A 67 -5.53 -9.63 -10.82
CA VAL A 67 -6.62 -10.59 -10.79
C VAL A 67 -6.13 -11.83 -10.04
N PHE A 68 -6.99 -12.38 -9.20
CA PHE A 68 -6.67 -13.54 -8.39
C PHE A 68 -7.94 -14.37 -8.20
N VAL A 69 -7.94 -15.62 -8.66
CA VAL A 69 -9.05 -16.53 -8.38
C VAL A 69 -8.60 -17.48 -7.27
N PRO A 70 -9.21 -17.40 -6.06
CA PRO A 70 -8.85 -18.27 -4.96
C PRO A 70 -9.31 -19.70 -5.23
N LYS A 71 -8.47 -20.66 -4.87
CA LYS A 71 -8.85 -22.05 -4.62
C LYS A 71 -8.54 -22.40 -3.16
N ALA A 72 -9.27 -23.37 -2.60
CA ALA A 72 -8.95 -23.90 -1.30
C ALA A 72 -7.53 -24.50 -1.31
N ALA A 73 -6.71 -24.20 -0.30
CA ALA A 73 -5.48 -24.93 -0.09
C ALA A 73 -5.78 -26.34 0.42
N THR A 74 -4.96 -27.31 0.01
CA THR A 74 -5.06 -28.69 0.48
C THR A 74 -4.61 -28.87 1.93
N ASN A 75 -3.86 -27.91 2.50
CA ASN A 75 -3.15 -28.06 3.78
C ASN A 75 -3.52 -26.97 4.81
N GLY A 76 -4.70 -26.35 4.71
CA GLY A 76 -5.10 -25.27 5.63
C GLY A 76 -4.31 -23.96 5.51
N ALA A 77 -3.39 -23.85 4.54
CA ALA A 77 -2.50 -22.71 4.32
C ALA A 77 -3.18 -21.43 3.77
N GLY A 78 -4.48 -21.25 4.01
CA GLY A 78 -5.27 -20.16 3.46
C GLY A 78 -5.58 -20.30 1.95
N PRO A 79 -6.14 -19.27 1.31
CA PRO A 79 -6.45 -19.30 -0.12
C PRO A 79 -5.19 -19.44 -0.99
N GLN A 80 -5.22 -20.30 -2.01
CA GLN A 80 -4.16 -20.39 -3.01
C GLN A 80 -4.61 -19.84 -4.36
N LYS A 81 -3.66 -19.41 -5.19
CA LYS A 81 -3.95 -18.95 -6.55
C LYS A 81 -4.32 -20.13 -7.44
N ALA A 82 -5.47 -20.07 -8.10
CA ALA A 82 -5.82 -20.99 -9.17
C ALA A 82 -5.31 -20.41 -10.50
N GLU A 83 -4.12 -20.82 -10.97
CA GLU A 83 -3.45 -20.19 -12.12
C GLU A 83 -4.32 -20.16 -13.39
N GLY A 84 -4.87 -21.30 -13.82
CA GLY A 84 -5.73 -21.36 -15.01
C GLY A 84 -6.96 -20.44 -14.92
N PRO A 85 -7.79 -20.57 -13.86
CA PRO A 85 -8.91 -19.65 -13.63
C PRO A 85 -8.51 -18.18 -13.50
N THR A 86 -7.36 -17.89 -12.89
CA THR A 86 -6.83 -16.53 -12.73
C THR A 86 -6.48 -15.92 -14.09
N SER A 87 -5.76 -16.65 -14.95
CA SER A 87 -5.43 -16.19 -16.30
C SER A 87 -6.70 -15.95 -17.13
N LYS A 88 -7.67 -16.87 -17.10
CA LYS A 88 -8.95 -16.69 -17.79
C LYS A 88 -9.74 -15.48 -17.27
N MET A 89 -9.75 -15.26 -15.96
CA MET A 89 -10.38 -14.08 -15.36
C MET A 89 -9.68 -12.80 -15.78
N ALA A 90 -8.33 -12.80 -15.86
CA ALA A 90 -7.56 -11.65 -16.31
C ALA A 90 -7.89 -11.28 -17.76
N GLU A 91 -7.94 -12.26 -18.67
CA GLU A 91 -8.36 -12.06 -20.06
C GLU A 91 -9.77 -11.48 -20.16
N ARG A 92 -10.74 -12.08 -19.44
CA ARG A 92 -12.13 -11.61 -19.41
C ARG A 92 -12.26 -10.20 -18.85
N PHE A 93 -11.51 -9.90 -17.77
CA PHE A 93 -11.51 -8.58 -17.15
C PHE A 93 -10.97 -7.52 -18.12
N LEU A 94 -9.79 -7.76 -18.72
CA LEU A 94 -9.16 -6.86 -19.68
C LEU A 94 -10.06 -6.61 -20.90
N ALA A 95 -10.63 -7.68 -21.47
CA ALA A 95 -11.56 -7.58 -22.59
C ALA A 95 -12.80 -6.75 -22.24
N ALA A 96 -13.39 -6.98 -21.05
CA ALA A 96 -14.57 -6.24 -20.62
C ALA A 96 -14.28 -4.75 -20.40
N VAL A 97 -13.17 -4.40 -19.75
CA VAL A 97 -12.80 -2.99 -19.51
C VAL A 97 -12.16 -2.32 -20.74
N GLY A 98 -12.01 -3.06 -21.86
CA GLY A 98 -11.44 -2.54 -23.10
C GLY A 98 -9.94 -2.21 -23.02
N ALA A 99 -9.21 -2.86 -22.11
CA ALA A 99 -7.78 -2.63 -21.90
C ALA A 99 -6.93 -3.71 -22.58
N LYS A 100 -5.82 -3.32 -23.19
CA LYS A 100 -4.85 -4.25 -23.81
C LYS A 100 -3.99 -4.98 -22.77
N ASN A 101 -3.76 -4.34 -21.62
CA ASN A 101 -2.95 -4.87 -20.54
C ASN A 101 -3.27 -4.15 -19.23
N PHE A 102 -2.77 -4.68 -18.11
CA PHE A 102 -2.97 -4.09 -16.79
C PHE A 102 -2.29 -2.73 -16.62
N GLY A 103 -1.30 -2.36 -17.44
CA GLY A 103 -0.72 -1.01 -17.45
C GLY A 103 -1.76 0.06 -17.82
N GLN A 104 -2.60 -0.20 -18.82
CA GLN A 104 -3.70 0.70 -19.18
C GLN A 104 -4.76 0.79 -18.07
N VAL A 105 -5.06 -0.32 -17.42
CA VAL A 105 -5.97 -0.37 -16.26
C VAL A 105 -5.40 0.46 -15.11
N SER A 106 -4.13 0.27 -14.75
CA SER A 106 -3.44 1.07 -13.74
C SER A 106 -3.45 2.56 -14.06
N GLY A 107 -3.24 2.94 -15.32
CA GLY A 107 -3.35 4.33 -15.78
C GLY A 107 -4.77 4.91 -15.65
N ALA A 108 -5.80 4.09 -15.88
CA ALA A 108 -7.19 4.50 -15.62
C ALA A 108 -7.44 4.71 -14.11
N PHE A 109 -6.95 3.80 -13.26
CA PHE A 109 -7.05 3.97 -11.81
C PHE A 109 -6.29 5.19 -11.32
N ALA A 110 -5.10 5.47 -11.84
CA ALA A 110 -4.34 6.67 -11.48
C ALA A 110 -5.11 7.97 -11.74
N ARG A 111 -5.97 8.00 -12.77
CA ARG A 111 -6.86 9.15 -13.03
C ARG A 111 -8.01 9.27 -12.02
N VAL A 112 -8.58 8.15 -11.59
CA VAL A 112 -9.71 8.13 -10.64
C VAL A 112 -9.24 8.34 -9.19
N LEU A 113 -8.16 7.66 -8.82
CA LEU A 113 -7.64 7.60 -7.46
C LEU A 113 -6.58 8.66 -7.21
N GLY A 114 -6.09 9.35 -8.23
CA GLY A 114 -4.86 10.14 -8.16
C GLY A 114 -3.63 9.26 -7.94
N VAL A 115 -2.45 9.89 -7.97
CA VAL A 115 -1.19 9.23 -7.62
C VAL A 115 -0.60 9.97 -6.41
N PRO A 116 -0.69 9.40 -5.19
CA PRO A 116 -0.05 9.96 -4.02
C PRO A 116 1.45 10.18 -4.23
N GLN A 117 2.00 11.19 -3.57
CA GLN A 117 3.40 11.57 -3.68
C GLN A 117 4.00 11.80 -2.29
N LYS A 118 5.28 11.46 -2.13
CA LYS A 118 6.02 11.77 -0.89
C LYS A 118 7.48 12.11 -1.20
N LYS A 119 7.96 13.22 -0.63
CA LYS A 119 9.39 13.55 -0.66
C LYS A 119 10.16 12.66 0.32
N LEU A 120 11.36 12.27 -0.07
CA LEU A 120 12.27 11.53 0.80
C LEU A 120 12.69 12.44 1.97
N PRO A 121 12.60 11.98 3.23
CA PRO A 121 12.97 12.79 4.39
C PRO A 121 14.50 12.80 4.57
N PHE A 122 15.22 13.56 3.75
CA PHE A 122 16.69 13.57 3.73
C PHE A 122 17.32 13.85 5.09
N GLU A 123 16.78 14.81 5.83
CA GLU A 123 17.27 15.21 7.16
C GLU A 123 17.32 14.03 8.14
N THR A 124 16.39 13.08 8.02
CA THR A 124 16.33 11.89 8.88
C THR A 124 17.48 10.91 8.62
N PHE A 125 18.06 10.93 7.42
CA PHE A 125 19.14 10.03 7.02
C PHE A 125 20.51 10.71 6.97
N GLN A 126 20.57 12.04 6.99
CA GLN A 126 21.81 12.83 6.94
C GLN A 126 22.90 12.37 7.94
N PRO A 127 22.57 11.95 9.19
CA PRO A 127 23.59 11.46 10.12
C PRO A 127 24.37 10.22 9.65
N LEU A 128 23.89 9.51 8.62
CA LEU A 128 24.58 8.36 8.01
C LEU A 128 25.63 8.79 6.97
N ASN A 129 25.58 10.02 6.47
CA ASN A 129 26.41 10.46 5.34
C ASN A 129 27.91 10.33 5.61
N ASP A 130 28.32 10.56 6.87
CA ASP A 130 29.71 10.47 7.31
C ASP A 130 30.09 9.06 7.82
N LYS A 131 29.15 8.11 7.81
CA LYS A 131 29.35 6.74 8.32
C LYS A 131 29.63 5.73 7.23
N GLY A 132 29.07 5.91 6.03
CA GLY A 132 29.22 4.96 4.94
C GLY A 132 28.19 5.14 3.84
N SER A 133 28.39 4.42 2.73
CA SER A 133 27.40 4.34 1.65
C SER A 133 26.18 3.55 2.10
N TYR A 134 24.97 4.02 1.75
CA TYR A 134 23.73 3.38 2.14
C TYR A 134 22.64 3.57 1.08
N THR A 135 21.64 2.69 1.10
CA THR A 135 20.46 2.76 0.24
C THR A 135 19.22 3.04 1.09
N VAL A 136 18.35 3.93 0.63
CA VAL A 136 17.04 4.13 1.23
C VAL A 136 16.02 3.31 0.43
N LEU A 137 15.36 2.39 1.13
CA LEU A 137 14.19 1.67 0.66
C LEU A 137 12.93 2.44 1.04
N MET A 138 11.98 2.49 0.12
CA MET A 138 10.62 2.95 0.39
C MET A 138 9.70 1.74 0.52
N GLN A 139 9.01 1.66 1.66
CA GLN A 139 8.02 0.64 1.97
C GLN A 139 6.63 1.27 1.99
N THR A 140 5.77 0.84 1.07
CA THR A 140 4.38 1.26 0.93
C THR A 140 3.46 0.22 1.54
N GLU A 141 2.54 0.65 2.40
CA GLU A 141 1.46 -0.19 2.89
C GLU A 141 0.19 0.09 2.09
N PHE A 142 -0.39 -0.96 1.54
CA PHE A 142 -1.58 -0.86 0.69
C PHE A 142 -2.85 -1.25 1.46
N SER A 143 -3.90 -0.46 1.25
CA SER A 143 -5.28 -0.90 1.41
C SER A 143 -5.66 -1.80 0.23
N VAL A 144 -6.19 -2.99 0.51
CA VAL A 144 -6.57 -3.96 -0.53
C VAL A 144 -8.09 -4.04 -0.63
N LEU A 145 -8.63 -3.85 -1.83
CA LEU A 145 -10.05 -3.93 -2.11
C LEU A 145 -10.32 -4.83 -3.30
N GLU A 146 -11.50 -5.43 -3.32
CA GLU A 146 -12.04 -6.17 -4.45
C GLU A 146 -12.96 -5.27 -5.27
N LEU A 147 -12.86 -5.42 -6.59
CA LEU A 147 -13.77 -4.88 -7.58
C LEU A 147 -14.55 -6.03 -8.17
N GLU A 148 -15.84 -6.06 -7.88
CA GLU A 148 -16.72 -7.12 -8.33
C GLU A 148 -17.76 -6.57 -9.31
N ASN A 149 -17.96 -7.28 -10.41
CA ASN A 149 -19.16 -7.15 -11.22
C ASN A 149 -19.83 -8.52 -11.31
N ALA A 150 -20.85 -8.72 -10.47
CA ALA A 150 -21.58 -9.98 -10.40
C ALA A 150 -22.26 -10.34 -11.73
N GLY A 151 -22.88 -9.35 -12.41
CA GLY A 151 -23.61 -9.57 -13.67
C GLY A 151 -22.73 -10.08 -14.82
N ARG A 152 -21.43 -9.78 -14.81
CA ARG A 152 -20.44 -10.28 -15.78
C ARG A 152 -19.50 -11.33 -15.19
N ASN A 153 -19.68 -11.72 -13.93
CA ASN A 153 -18.77 -12.58 -13.19
C ASN A 153 -17.31 -12.13 -13.36
N LEU A 154 -17.02 -10.88 -13.03
CA LEU A 154 -15.68 -10.29 -13.08
C LEU A 154 -15.23 -9.92 -11.68
N SER A 155 -13.97 -10.23 -11.36
CA SER A 155 -13.31 -9.79 -10.13
C SER A 155 -11.88 -9.36 -10.40
N ALA A 156 -11.46 -8.27 -9.76
CA ALA A 156 -10.08 -7.81 -9.72
C ALA A 156 -9.79 -7.18 -8.35
N PHE A 157 -8.54 -7.18 -7.92
CA PHE A 157 -8.10 -6.58 -6.67
C PHE A 157 -7.30 -5.32 -6.94
N ILE A 158 -7.57 -4.28 -6.18
CA ILE A 158 -6.86 -3.01 -6.22
C ILE A 158 -6.08 -2.78 -4.93
N PHE A 159 -4.91 -2.18 -5.08
CA PHE A 159 -3.98 -1.87 -3.99
C PHE A 159 -3.82 -0.36 -3.93
N VAL A 160 -4.39 0.28 -2.92
CA VAL A 160 -4.39 1.73 -2.77
C VAL A 160 -3.39 2.12 -1.68
N PRO A 161 -2.36 2.94 -1.98
CA PRO A 161 -1.36 3.36 -1.00
C PRO A 161 -2.01 4.10 0.17
N GLY A 162 -1.74 3.66 1.40
CA GLY A 162 -2.26 4.27 2.63
C GLY A 162 -1.18 4.90 3.49
N LEU A 163 -0.08 4.17 3.68
CA LEU A 163 1.07 4.62 4.43
C LEU A 163 2.35 4.39 3.62
N VAL A 164 3.35 5.20 3.91
CA VAL A 164 4.71 5.00 3.40
C VAL A 164 5.69 5.13 4.54
N SER A 165 6.70 4.28 4.56
CA SER A 165 7.87 4.41 5.41
C SER A 165 9.14 4.35 4.59
N PHE A 166 10.18 4.97 5.09
CA PHE A 166 11.51 4.92 4.50
C PHE A 166 12.43 4.25 5.48
N LEU A 167 13.31 3.37 5.00
CA LEU A 167 14.29 2.71 5.85
C LEU A 167 15.61 2.60 5.12
N HIS A 168 16.71 2.67 5.86
CA HIS A 168 18.04 2.56 5.26
C HIS A 168 18.54 1.12 5.33
N THR A 169 19.32 0.72 4.34
CA THR A 169 20.09 -0.51 4.31
C THR A 169 21.54 -0.20 3.93
N THR A 170 22.45 -1.01 4.43
CA THR A 170 23.88 -0.93 4.12
C THR A 170 24.35 -2.31 3.64
N GLN A 171 25.40 -2.37 2.83
CA GLN A 171 25.96 -3.66 2.38
C GLN A 171 26.72 -4.37 3.51
N ALA A 172 27.32 -3.60 4.42
CA ALA A 172 28.00 -4.08 5.61
C ALA A 172 27.59 -3.21 6.82
N PRO A 173 27.72 -3.72 8.06
CA PRO A 173 27.59 -2.90 9.26
C PRO A 173 28.55 -1.70 9.20
N LEU A 174 28.05 -0.52 9.56
CA LEU A 174 28.85 0.70 9.64
C LEU A 174 29.15 0.99 11.10
N GLU A 175 30.43 1.12 11.45
CA GLU A 175 30.86 1.34 12.83
C GLU A 175 30.29 2.66 13.38
N GLY A 176 29.69 2.60 14.57
CA GLY A 176 29.09 3.77 15.21
C GLY A 176 27.88 4.36 14.47
N ALA A 177 27.28 3.63 13.53
CA ALA A 177 26.03 4.00 12.87
C ALA A 177 24.83 3.25 13.47
N PRO A 178 23.62 3.81 13.39
CA PRO A 178 22.39 3.09 13.67
C PRO A 178 22.28 1.79 12.86
N LEU A 179 21.67 0.76 13.46
CA LEU A 179 21.45 -0.52 12.79
C LEU A 179 20.59 -0.34 11.52
N PRO A 180 20.87 -1.08 10.42
CA PRO A 180 20.04 -1.05 9.23
C PRO A 180 18.54 -1.18 9.54
N GLY A 181 17.74 -0.28 8.97
CA GLY A 181 16.29 -0.26 9.14
C GLY A 181 15.77 0.24 10.49
N SER A 182 16.64 0.64 11.43
CA SER A 182 16.26 1.26 12.71
C SER A 182 15.72 2.67 12.54
N ILE A 183 16.36 3.48 11.68
CA ILE A 183 15.80 4.76 11.22
C ILE A 183 14.67 4.44 10.24
N ARG A 184 13.42 4.64 10.69
CA ARG A 184 12.22 4.30 9.93
C ARG A 184 11.10 5.35 10.02
N PRO A 185 11.28 6.57 9.46
CA PRO A 185 10.20 7.54 9.42
C PRO A 185 9.02 7.00 8.61
N GLY A 186 7.83 7.03 9.23
CA GLY A 186 6.55 6.60 8.65
C GLY A 186 5.59 7.77 8.48
N PHE A 187 4.79 7.74 7.41
CA PHE A 187 3.85 8.80 7.06
C PHE A 187 2.53 8.22 6.56
N VAL A 188 1.43 8.75 7.09
CA VAL A 188 0.10 8.54 6.49
C VAL A 188 -0.01 9.42 5.26
N LEU A 189 -0.40 8.83 4.13
CA LEU A 189 -0.61 9.57 2.89
C LEU A 189 -2.01 10.18 2.91
N PRO A 190 -2.18 11.49 2.62
CA PRO A 190 -3.50 12.05 2.41
C PRO A 190 -4.10 11.47 1.11
N PRO A 191 -5.40 11.11 1.08
CA PRO A 191 -6.04 10.64 -0.15
C PRO A 191 -6.14 11.83 -1.14
N PRO A 192 -5.67 11.68 -2.39
CA PRO A 192 -5.67 12.79 -3.34
C PRO A 192 -7.04 13.00 -4.00
N THR A 193 -7.95 12.02 -3.92
CA THR A 193 -9.32 12.11 -4.45
C THR A 193 -10.34 11.56 -3.45
N GLN A 194 -11.61 11.94 -3.63
CA GLN A 194 -12.72 11.39 -2.83
C GLN A 194 -12.91 9.89 -3.04
N ALA A 195 -12.64 9.39 -4.26
CA ALA A 195 -12.66 7.95 -4.54
C ALA A 195 -11.59 7.23 -3.71
N ALA A 196 -10.35 7.73 -3.70
CA ALA A 196 -9.27 7.17 -2.88
C ALA A 196 -9.59 7.22 -1.38
N LEU A 197 -10.17 8.33 -0.90
CA LEU A 197 -10.62 8.46 0.48
C LEU A 197 -11.66 7.39 0.84
N SER A 198 -12.68 7.23 0.01
CA SER A 198 -13.79 6.30 0.26
C SER A 198 -13.34 4.84 0.25
N MET A 199 -12.50 4.48 -0.72
CA MET A 199 -11.92 3.13 -0.82
C MET A 199 -11.03 2.81 0.37
N ARG A 200 -10.10 3.71 0.72
CA ARG A 200 -9.23 3.49 1.87
C ARG A 200 -10.03 3.41 3.17
N ARG A 201 -11.06 4.23 3.33
CA ARG A 201 -11.95 4.17 4.49
C ARG A 201 -12.63 2.81 4.61
N LEU A 202 -13.13 2.25 3.50
CA LEU A 202 -13.74 0.92 3.47
C LEU A 202 -12.74 -0.18 3.89
N ALA A 203 -11.53 -0.16 3.35
CA ALA A 203 -10.49 -1.13 3.67
C ALA A 203 -10.00 -1.02 5.14
N VAL A 204 -9.76 0.20 5.62
CA VAL A 204 -9.30 0.44 7.00
C VAL A 204 -10.39 0.09 8.00
N ALA A 205 -11.66 0.42 7.72
CA ALA A 205 -12.78 0.02 8.57
C ALA A 205 -12.85 -1.50 8.74
N ARG A 206 -12.71 -2.26 7.65
CA ARG A 206 -12.68 -3.72 7.72
C ARG A 206 -11.52 -4.22 8.58
N ARG A 207 -10.31 -3.70 8.37
CA ARG A 207 -9.13 -4.09 9.17
C ARG A 207 -9.28 -3.76 10.65
N LEU A 208 -9.93 -2.65 10.99
CA LEU A 208 -10.22 -2.30 12.39
C LEU A 208 -11.21 -3.28 13.00
N THR A 209 -12.27 -3.68 12.27
CA THR A 209 -13.22 -4.71 12.72
C THR A 209 -12.55 -6.06 12.91
N GLU A 210 -11.72 -6.50 11.97
CA GLU A 210 -10.95 -7.75 12.08
C GLU A 210 -10.02 -7.72 13.30
N MET A 211 -9.28 -6.63 13.48
CA MET A 211 -8.37 -6.46 14.63
C MET A 211 -9.14 -6.44 15.96
N GLN A 212 -10.31 -5.81 16.01
CA GLN A 212 -11.16 -5.83 17.21
C GLN A 212 -11.64 -7.26 17.52
N ALA A 213 -12.02 -8.04 16.51
CA ALA A 213 -12.39 -9.44 16.70
C ALA A 213 -11.20 -10.29 17.18
N GLU A 214 -9.98 -10.04 16.69
CA GLU A 214 -8.75 -10.72 17.13
C GLU A 214 -8.35 -10.39 18.58
N LEU A 215 -8.65 -9.18 19.04
CA LEU A 215 -8.35 -8.74 20.41
C LEU A 215 -9.36 -9.25 21.44
N GLY A 216 -10.60 -9.53 21.00
CA GLY A 216 -11.70 -9.86 21.90
C GLY A 216 -11.96 -8.74 22.90
N GLU A 217 -11.85 -9.05 24.19
CA GLU A 217 -12.04 -8.08 25.29
C GLU A 217 -10.75 -7.30 25.64
N THR A 218 -9.60 -7.71 25.09
CA THR A 218 -8.30 -7.09 25.41
C THR A 218 -8.21 -5.71 24.81
N LYS A 219 -7.89 -4.69 25.62
CA LYS A 219 -7.72 -3.33 25.09
C LYS A 219 -6.34 -3.17 24.44
N PRO A 220 -6.20 -2.32 23.40
CA PRO A 220 -4.91 -2.11 22.73
C PRO A 220 -3.76 -1.65 23.65
N ASN A 221 -4.05 -0.96 24.75
CA ASN A 221 -3.05 -0.50 25.72
C ASN A 221 -2.64 -1.57 26.75
N GLU A 222 -3.36 -2.69 26.81
CA GLU A 222 -3.08 -3.84 27.67
C GLU A 222 -2.14 -4.85 26.97
N LEU A 223 -1.90 -4.68 25.67
CA LEU A 223 -0.98 -5.52 24.92
C LEU A 223 0.48 -5.31 25.35
N PRO A 224 1.30 -6.37 25.42
CA PRO A 224 2.74 -6.26 25.69
C PRO A 224 3.44 -5.30 24.70
N PRO A 225 4.46 -4.52 25.11
CA PRO A 225 5.16 -3.56 24.23
C PRO A 225 5.67 -4.14 22.91
N GLU A 226 6.13 -5.38 22.94
CA GLU A 226 6.68 -6.15 21.83
C GLU A 226 5.60 -6.80 20.94
N ASP A 227 4.33 -6.74 21.32
CA ASP A 227 3.25 -7.34 20.54
C ASP A 227 3.09 -6.62 19.18
N PRO A 228 3.24 -7.32 18.05
CA PRO A 228 3.19 -6.72 16.72
C PRO A 228 1.83 -6.05 16.42
N ARG A 229 0.75 -6.48 17.08
CA ARG A 229 -0.59 -5.89 16.91
C ARG A 229 -0.64 -4.44 17.37
N ARG A 230 0.17 -4.04 18.36
CA ARG A 230 0.23 -2.63 18.81
C ARG A 230 0.61 -1.68 17.67
N ASN A 231 1.61 -2.07 16.87
CA ASN A 231 2.04 -1.29 15.73
C ASN A 231 0.96 -1.23 14.64
N VAL A 232 0.30 -2.36 14.38
CA VAL A 232 -0.80 -2.43 13.40
C VAL A 232 -1.96 -1.52 13.81
N ILE A 233 -2.39 -1.58 15.08
CA ILE A 233 -3.46 -0.74 15.62
C ILE A 233 -3.08 0.74 15.55
N ALA A 234 -1.85 1.09 15.93
CA ALA A 234 -1.37 2.48 15.88
C ALA A 234 -1.40 3.04 14.44
N LYS A 235 -0.94 2.26 13.46
CA LYS A 235 -0.97 2.64 12.04
C LYS A 235 -2.39 2.78 11.51
N LEU A 236 -3.25 1.81 11.77
CA LEU A 236 -4.66 1.86 11.37
C LEU A 236 -5.39 3.03 11.99
N GLY A 237 -5.15 3.31 13.28
CA GLY A 237 -5.72 4.47 13.97
C GLY A 237 -5.23 5.80 13.40
N ALA A 238 -3.93 5.92 13.10
CA ALA A 238 -3.37 7.10 12.45
C ALA A 238 -3.97 7.33 11.06
N GLU A 239 -4.09 6.28 10.25
CA GLU A 239 -4.73 6.35 8.93
C GLU A 239 -6.21 6.71 9.04
N TRP A 240 -6.95 6.07 9.95
CA TRP A 240 -8.38 6.31 10.16
C TRP A 240 -8.69 7.77 10.50
N ARG A 241 -7.85 8.44 11.28
CA ARG A 241 -7.99 9.87 11.61
C ARG A 241 -7.88 10.76 10.37
N VAL A 242 -6.95 10.46 9.46
CA VAL A 242 -6.77 11.21 8.21
C VAL A 242 -7.94 10.98 7.24
N LEU A 243 -8.60 9.82 7.33
CA LEU A 243 -9.73 9.44 6.48
C LEU A 243 -11.09 9.93 7.02
N GLN A 244 -11.14 10.54 8.20
CA GLN A 244 -12.39 11.11 8.70
C GLN A 244 -12.80 12.34 7.88
N PRO A 245 -14.12 12.55 7.69
CA PRO A 245 -14.61 13.83 7.19
C PRO A 245 -14.05 14.95 8.08
N LYS A 246 -13.42 15.96 7.47
CA LYS A 246 -13.08 17.17 8.22
C LYS A 246 -14.41 17.83 8.58
N LYS A 247 -14.69 18.02 9.88
CA LYS A 247 -15.78 18.91 10.28
C LYS A 247 -15.49 20.26 9.66
N ASP A 248 -16.41 20.79 8.87
CA ASP A 248 -16.29 22.14 8.34
C ASP A 248 -15.99 23.08 9.50
N ALA A 249 -14.91 23.86 9.39
CA ALA A 249 -14.69 24.95 10.32
C ALA A 249 -15.92 25.85 10.27
N PRO A 250 -16.48 26.30 11.41
CA PRO A 250 -17.59 27.23 11.38
C PRO A 250 -17.17 28.43 10.52
N LYS A 251 -17.97 28.73 9.48
CA LYS A 251 -17.80 29.96 8.72
C LYS A 251 -17.80 31.10 9.72
N ALA A 252 -16.68 31.81 9.83
CA ALA A 252 -16.63 33.05 10.59
C ALA A 252 -17.72 33.96 10.00
N ALA A 253 -18.66 34.36 10.87
CA ALA A 253 -19.72 35.30 10.56
C ALA A 253 -19.15 36.72 10.40
#